data_AF-A0A838T1I1-F1
#
_entry.id   AF-A0A838T1I1-F1
#
_cell.length_a   1.000
_cell.length_b   1.000
_cell.length_c   1.000
_cell.angle_alpha   90.00
_cell.angle_beta   90.00
_cell.angle_gamma   90.00
#
_symmetry.space_group_name_H-M   'P 1'
#
loop_
_entity.id
_entity.type
_entity.pdbx_description
1 polymer ?
#
loop_
_entity_poly.entity_id
_entity_poly.type
_entity_poly.pdbx_seq_one_letter_code
_entity_poly.pdbx_strand_id
1 'polypeptide(L)'
;MSSTKSGIGTKYALAAIFAAACAAPRSEPAPAPAPVPAPLVIADLPPVPVQILVTDSTSSRPRDNAARITLTSTNANLRDLLPLLASAAGVNLVMGPAVTGRVSVHFQNVRAIDALNAVIEQAGLVVGSPDADLPWARPVFYDLPVNVNLASAATIRSRFNVTQRLADWLVVGRSF
;
A
#
# COMPACT_ATOMS: atom_id res chain seq x y z
N MET A 1 -92.80 -19.00 4.67
CA MET A 1 -91.37 -19.38 4.74
C MET A 1 -90.98 -19.92 3.37
N SER A 2 -91.02 -19.18 2.25
CA SER A 2 -90.44 -17.88 1.85
C SER A 2 -88.94 -17.93 1.49
N SER A 3 -88.69 -18.05 0.18
CA SER A 3 -87.80 -17.19 -0.62
C SER A 3 -86.31 -17.54 -0.85
N THR A 4 -85.98 -17.68 -2.16
CA THR A 4 -84.86 -17.04 -2.92
C THR A 4 -83.37 -17.47 -2.84
N LYS A 5 -82.85 -17.92 -4.01
CA LYS A 5 -81.84 -17.27 -4.90
C LYS A 5 -80.31 -17.37 -4.60
N SER A 6 -79.61 -17.95 -5.59
CA SER A 6 -78.32 -17.56 -6.23
C SER A 6 -77.00 -17.50 -5.44
N GLY A 7 -75.95 -18.08 -6.06
CA GLY A 7 -74.54 -17.77 -5.74
C GLY A 7 -73.55 -18.70 -6.45
N ILE A 8 -73.14 -18.33 -7.66
CA ILE A 8 -72.13 -19.01 -8.49
C ILE A 8 -70.72 -18.77 -7.92
N GLY A 9 -69.82 -19.73 -8.09
CA GLY A 9 -68.39 -19.44 -8.04
C GLY A 9 -67.46 -20.64 -7.97
N THR A 10 -67.23 -21.27 -9.13
CA THR A 10 -65.90 -21.69 -9.65
C THR A 10 -64.84 -22.17 -8.65
N LYS A 11 -64.33 -23.42 -8.79
CA LYS A 11 -62.88 -23.72 -8.94
C LYS A 11 -62.61 -25.11 -9.57
N TYR A 12 -62.11 -25.05 -10.81
CA TYR A 12 -60.99 -25.78 -11.42
C TYR A 12 -60.82 -27.29 -11.26
N ALA A 13 -61.06 -27.97 -12.39
CA ALA A 13 -60.52 -29.28 -12.72
C ALA A 13 -59.06 -29.19 -13.18
N LEU A 14 -58.32 -30.27 -12.92
CA LEU A 14 -56.93 -30.49 -13.26
C LEU A 14 -56.81 -31.59 -14.32
N ALA A 15 -55.68 -31.58 -15.04
CA ALA A 15 -55.12 -32.61 -15.91
C ALA A 15 -55.78 -32.78 -17.29
N ALA A 16 -55.09 -33.13 -18.37
CA ALA A 16 -53.68 -33.14 -18.80
C ALA A 16 -53.73 -33.62 -20.28
N ILE A 17 -52.58 -33.62 -20.97
CA ILE A 17 -52.17 -34.60 -22.01
C ILE A 17 -51.89 -34.07 -23.47
N PHE A 18 -50.74 -34.57 -23.96
CA PHE A 18 -50.17 -34.82 -25.30
C PHE A 18 -49.62 -33.70 -26.22
N ALA A 19 -48.31 -33.83 -26.43
CA ALA A 19 -47.49 -33.72 -27.65
C ALA A 19 -48.14 -33.25 -28.97
N ALA A 20 -47.45 -32.35 -29.68
CA ALA A 20 -47.06 -32.53 -31.09
C ALA A 20 -46.20 -31.35 -31.58
N ALA A 21 -45.41 -31.68 -32.59
CA ALA A 21 -44.39 -30.91 -33.27
C ALA A 21 -44.88 -29.64 -34.01
N CYS A 22 -43.90 -28.79 -34.35
CA CYS A 22 -43.87 -27.83 -35.46
C CYS A 22 -44.86 -26.65 -35.40
N ALA A 23 -44.50 -25.62 -34.63
CA ALA A 23 -44.92 -24.26 -34.93
C ALA A 23 -43.69 -23.48 -35.44
N ALA A 24 -43.71 -23.08 -36.70
CA ALA A 24 -42.88 -21.98 -37.16
C ALA A 24 -43.65 -20.68 -36.92
N PRO A 25 -43.31 -19.86 -35.91
CA PRO A 25 -43.82 -18.50 -35.83
C PRO A 25 -43.01 -17.60 -36.75
N ARG A 26 -43.65 -17.28 -37.88
CA ARG A 26 -43.76 -15.95 -38.49
C ARG A 26 -42.88 -14.88 -37.85
N SER A 27 -41.92 -14.41 -38.63
CA SER A 27 -41.09 -13.24 -38.40
C SER A 27 -41.93 -11.98 -38.15
N GLU A 28 -41.96 -11.53 -36.91
CA GLU A 28 -42.32 -10.15 -36.57
C GLU A 28 -41.07 -9.28 -36.75
N PRO A 29 -41.13 -8.22 -37.57
CA PRO A 29 -39.95 -7.40 -37.88
C PRO A 29 -39.51 -6.69 -36.61
N ALA A 30 -38.25 -6.95 -36.20
CA ALA A 30 -37.63 -6.28 -35.08
C ALA A 30 -37.77 -4.75 -35.26
N PRO A 31 -38.11 -4.01 -34.18
CA PRO A 31 -38.13 -2.55 -34.23
C PRO A 31 -36.78 -2.04 -34.72
N ALA A 32 -36.83 -1.07 -35.64
CA ALA A 32 -35.64 -0.43 -36.20
C ALA A 32 -34.61 -0.17 -35.09
N PRO A 33 -33.32 -0.51 -35.31
CA PRO A 33 -32.29 -0.29 -34.31
C PRO A 33 -32.33 1.20 -33.95
N ALA A 34 -32.57 1.49 -32.67
CA ALA A 34 -32.31 2.81 -32.13
C ALA A 34 -30.92 3.26 -32.63
N PRO A 35 -30.74 4.53 -33.04
CA PRO A 35 -29.44 5.00 -33.47
C PRO A 35 -28.47 4.70 -32.35
N VAL A 36 -27.55 3.76 -32.62
CA VAL A 36 -26.47 3.44 -31.71
C VAL A 36 -25.80 4.79 -31.41
N PRO A 37 -25.74 5.24 -30.14
CA PRO A 37 -24.97 6.43 -29.83
C PRO A 37 -23.60 6.17 -30.41
N ALA A 38 -23.15 7.07 -31.29
CA ALA A 38 -21.88 6.95 -31.97
C ALA A 38 -20.84 6.53 -30.93
N PRO A 39 -19.97 5.54 -31.23
CA PRO A 39 -18.90 5.20 -30.31
C PRO A 39 -18.20 6.50 -29.98
N LEU A 40 -18.13 6.83 -28.69
CA LEU A 40 -17.27 7.91 -28.22
C LEU A 40 -15.88 7.53 -28.72
N VAL A 41 -15.47 8.15 -29.82
CA VAL A 41 -14.10 8.10 -30.27
C VAL A 41 -13.34 8.72 -29.12
N ILE A 42 -12.68 7.87 -28.34
CA ILE A 42 -11.64 8.29 -27.42
C ILE A 42 -10.60 8.88 -28.36
N ALA A 43 -10.73 10.18 -28.62
CA ALA A 43 -9.70 10.96 -29.26
C ALA A 43 -8.45 10.63 -28.46
N ASP A 44 -7.50 10.03 -29.16
CA ASP A 44 -6.15 9.72 -28.70
C ASP A 44 -5.76 10.75 -27.65
N LEU A 45 -5.81 10.34 -26.37
CA LEU A 45 -5.31 11.20 -25.32
C LEU A 45 -3.85 11.44 -25.72
N PRO A 46 -3.42 12.70 -25.90
CA PRO A 46 -2.01 12.94 -26.12
C PRO A 46 -1.29 12.20 -25.00
N PRO A 47 -0.27 11.36 -25.29
CA PRO A 47 0.46 10.68 -24.24
C PRO A 47 1.00 11.77 -23.35
N VAL A 48 0.36 11.96 -22.18
CA VAL A 48 0.86 12.89 -21.18
C VAL A 48 2.26 12.36 -20.92
N PRO A 49 3.33 13.13 -21.20
CA PRO A 49 4.64 12.67 -20.84
C PRO A 49 4.62 12.64 -19.32
N VAL A 50 4.43 11.44 -18.75
CA VAL A 50 4.83 11.16 -17.39
C VAL A 50 6.36 11.31 -17.43
N GLN A 51 6.81 12.55 -17.35
CA GLN A 51 8.17 12.84 -16.98
C GLN A 51 8.25 12.33 -15.55
N ILE A 52 8.67 11.08 -15.41
CA ILE A 52 9.36 10.64 -14.22
C ILE A 52 10.59 11.53 -14.20
N LEU A 53 10.47 12.74 -13.64
CA LEU A 53 11.64 13.51 -13.28
C LEU A 53 12.24 12.71 -12.14
N VAL A 54 13.06 11.73 -12.51
CA VAL A 54 14.06 11.14 -11.64
C VAL A 54 15.07 12.26 -11.42
N THR A 55 14.68 13.25 -10.62
CA THR A 55 15.62 14.12 -9.95
C THR A 55 16.42 13.14 -9.10
N ASP A 56 17.63 12.90 -9.55
CA ASP A 56 18.61 11.99 -8.98
C ASP A 56 18.66 12.19 -7.46
N SER A 57 17.84 11.41 -6.75
CA SER A 57 17.71 11.47 -5.30
C SER A 57 18.74 10.51 -4.70
N THR A 58 19.95 10.50 -5.28
CA THR A 58 21.17 9.91 -4.73
C THR A 58 21.91 10.86 -3.80
N SER A 59 21.21 11.91 -3.31
CA SER A 59 21.64 12.66 -2.13
C SER A 59 21.04 12.06 -0.85
N SER A 60 21.14 10.73 -0.72
CA SER A 60 21.27 10.07 0.58
C SER A 60 22.75 10.06 1.00
N ARG A 61 23.44 11.21 0.84
CA ARG A 61 24.58 11.47 1.71
C ARG A 61 24.02 11.58 3.12
N PRO A 62 24.65 11.00 4.15
CA PRO A 62 24.30 11.32 5.52
C PRO A 62 24.45 12.83 5.65
N ARG A 63 23.35 13.59 5.58
CA ARG A 63 23.38 14.99 6.02
C ARG A 63 23.76 14.87 7.47
N ASP A 64 24.91 15.42 7.83
CA ASP A 64 25.27 15.56 9.23
C ASP A 64 24.05 16.18 9.93
N ASN A 65 23.37 15.39 10.78
CA ASN A 65 22.17 15.77 11.52
C ASN A 65 22.47 16.84 12.59
N ALA A 66 23.47 17.67 12.33
CA ALA A 66 24.03 18.70 13.18
C ALA A 66 23.37 20.08 12.96
N ALA A 67 22.36 20.18 12.09
CA ALA A 67 21.56 21.40 11.96
C ALA A 67 20.96 21.75 13.33
N ARG A 68 21.45 22.84 13.92
CA ARG A 68 20.97 23.33 15.22
C ARG A 68 19.91 24.39 14.99
N ILE A 69 18.82 24.28 15.72
CA ILE A 69 17.68 25.18 15.63
C ILE A 69 17.46 25.87 16.97
N THR A 70 17.08 27.14 16.89
CA THR A 70 16.54 27.92 18.00
C THR A 70 15.17 28.38 17.56
N LEU A 71 14.13 27.85 18.18
CA LEU A 71 12.74 28.10 17.81
C LEU A 71 11.91 28.23 19.08
N THR A 72 11.13 29.31 19.16
CA THR A 72 10.10 29.49 20.17
C THR A 72 8.76 29.38 19.48
N SER A 73 7.93 28.44 19.92
CA SER A 73 6.59 28.27 19.39
C SER A 73 5.61 28.09 20.52
N THR A 74 4.63 28.98 20.60
CA THR A 74 3.60 28.97 21.66
C THR A 74 2.26 28.60 21.03
N ASN A 75 1.66 27.51 21.50
CA ASN A 75 0.34 27.03 21.06
C ASN A 75 0.25 26.76 19.53
N ALA A 76 1.32 26.23 18.95
CA ALA A 76 1.37 25.93 17.53
C ALA A 76 0.69 24.61 17.18
N ASN A 77 0.12 24.55 15.98
CA ASN A 77 -0.49 23.34 15.44
C ASN A 77 0.61 22.35 15.02
N LEU A 78 0.50 21.10 15.46
CA LEU A 78 1.45 20.04 15.12
C LEU A 78 1.56 19.80 13.60
N ARG A 79 0.47 20.01 12.85
CA ARG A 79 0.43 19.87 11.39
C ARG A 79 1.38 20.82 10.67
N ASP A 80 1.59 22.00 11.23
CA ASP A 80 2.43 23.05 10.65
C ASP A 80 3.86 22.99 11.22
N LEU A 81 3.97 22.65 12.51
CA LEU A 81 5.24 22.57 13.23
C LEU A 81 6.09 21.36 12.78
N LEU A 82 5.50 20.17 12.63
CA LEU A 82 6.23 18.95 12.32
C LEU A 82 6.93 18.99 10.95
N PRO A 83 6.29 19.46 9.85
CA PRO A 83 6.96 19.61 8.57
C PRO A 83 8.11 20.63 8.61
N LEU A 84 7.94 21.72 9.36
CA LEU A 84 8.98 22.74 9.52
C LEU A 84 10.22 22.15 10.19
N LEU A 85 10.03 21.39 11.27
CA LEU A 85 11.12 20.70 11.97
C LEU A 85 11.74 19.58 11.13
N ALA A 86 10.92 18.80 10.41
CA ALA A 86 11.39 17.74 9.52
C ALA A 86 12.24 18.31 8.37
N SER A 87 11.80 19.42 7.77
CA SER A 87 12.56 20.12 6.74
C SER A 87 13.88 20.68 7.27
N ALA A 88 13.89 21.22 8.50
CA ALA A 88 15.11 21.69 9.15
C ALA A 88 16.08 20.53 9.49
N ALA A 89 15.55 19.36 9.81
CA ALA A 89 16.33 18.13 10.03
C ALA A 89 16.76 17.45 8.72
N GLY A 90 16.19 17.82 7.57
CA GLY A 90 16.47 17.18 6.29
C GLY A 90 15.89 15.77 6.16
N VAL A 91 14.81 15.46 6.90
CA VAL A 91 14.13 14.16 6.88
C VAL A 91 12.80 14.27 6.13
N ASN A 92 12.43 13.20 5.43
CA ASN A 92 11.09 13.09 4.86
C ASN A 92 10.13 12.60 5.95
N LEU A 93 9.01 13.29 6.11
CA LEU A 93 8.00 13.00 7.12
C LEU A 93 6.66 12.69 6.45
N VAL A 94 6.03 11.58 6.86
CA VAL A 94 4.66 11.25 6.50
C VAL A 94 3.81 11.30 7.78
N MET A 95 2.75 12.11 7.77
CA MET A 95 1.86 12.26 8.92
C MET A 95 0.54 11.54 8.65
N GLY A 96 0.12 10.68 9.58
CA GLY A 96 -1.21 10.08 9.54
C GLY A 96 -2.33 11.12 9.80
N PRO A 97 -3.59 10.83 9.42
CA PRO A 97 -4.72 11.75 9.61
C PRO A 97 -5.02 12.05 11.10
N ALA A 98 -4.66 11.14 12.01
CA ALA A 98 -4.87 11.28 13.45
C ALA A 98 -3.91 12.28 14.14
N VAL A 99 -2.90 12.80 13.44
CA VAL A 99 -1.97 13.78 14.01
C VAL A 99 -2.68 15.14 14.12
N THR A 100 -3.26 15.39 15.30
CA THR A 100 -3.95 16.64 15.65
C THR A 100 -3.60 17.02 17.08
N GLY A 101 -3.26 18.28 17.32
CA GLY A 101 -2.91 18.77 18.65
C GLY A 101 -2.19 20.10 18.60
N ARG A 102 -2.06 20.74 19.76
CA ARG A 102 -1.29 21.97 19.91
C ARG A 102 -0.20 21.78 20.95
N VAL A 103 0.99 22.26 20.65
CA VAL A 103 2.16 22.13 21.49
C VAL A 103 2.86 23.48 21.63
N SER A 104 3.35 23.76 22.83
CA SER A 104 4.20 24.92 23.12
C SER A 104 5.59 24.41 23.46
N VAL A 105 6.59 24.78 22.67
CA VAL A 105 7.99 24.34 22.83
C VAL A 105 8.94 25.52 22.64
N HIS A 106 10.03 25.48 23.41
CA HIS A 106 11.11 26.44 23.31
C HIS A 106 12.44 25.69 23.16
N PHE A 107 13.02 25.74 21.98
CA PHE A 107 14.31 25.13 21.67
C PHE A 107 15.38 26.20 21.59
N GLN A 108 16.51 25.99 22.25
CA GLN A 108 17.70 26.83 22.15
C GLN A 108 18.89 25.97 21.77
N ASN A 109 19.43 26.19 20.56
CA ASN A 109 20.64 25.50 20.08
C ASN A 109 20.53 23.96 20.15
N VAL A 110 19.36 23.40 19.81
CA VAL A 110 19.09 21.96 19.84
C VAL A 110 19.23 21.39 18.43
N ARG A 111 19.72 20.14 18.29
CA ARG A 111 19.74 19.47 16.99
C ARG A 111 18.32 19.28 16.48
N ALA A 112 18.09 19.54 15.19
CA ALA A 112 16.76 19.46 14.60
C ALA A 112 16.08 18.10 14.79
N ILE A 113 16.86 17.00 14.74
CA ILE A 113 16.35 15.65 14.99
C ILE A 113 15.94 15.44 16.46
N ASP A 114 16.73 15.96 17.41
CA ASP A 114 16.43 15.86 18.85
C ASP A 114 15.17 16.69 19.18
N ALA A 115 15.03 17.86 18.57
CA ALA A 115 13.85 18.70 18.72
C ALA A 115 12.59 18.06 18.11
N LEU A 116 12.72 17.40 16.95
CA LEU A 116 11.62 16.65 16.34
C LEU A 116 11.16 15.50 17.24
N ASN A 117 12.09 14.71 17.76
CA ASN A 117 11.79 13.61 18.69
C ASN A 117 11.11 14.13 19.98
N ALA A 118 11.61 15.22 20.56
CA ALA A 118 11.01 15.83 21.75
C ALA A 118 9.56 16.28 21.52
N VAL A 119 9.25 16.86 20.35
CA VAL A 119 7.86 17.24 20.00
C VAL A 119 6.97 16.02 19.85
N ILE A 120 7.47 14.96 19.22
CA ILE A 120 6.74 13.71 19.01
C ILE A 120 6.42 13.05 20.36
N GLU A 121 7.42 12.96 21.25
CA GLU A 121 7.25 12.43 22.61
C GLU A 121 6.27 13.27 23.43
N GLN A 122 6.40 14.60 23.40
CA GLN A 122 5.50 15.52 24.13
C GLN A 122 4.05 15.42 23.63
N ALA A 123 3.85 15.17 22.33
CA ALA A 123 2.54 14.99 21.73
C ALA A 123 1.98 13.57 21.91
N GLY A 124 2.73 12.64 22.52
CA GLY A 124 2.35 11.23 22.65
C GLY A 124 2.24 10.51 21.31
N LEU A 125 2.94 11.00 20.29
CA LEU A 125 2.96 10.41 18.95
C LEU A 125 4.06 9.35 18.88
N VAL A 126 3.87 8.37 18.01
CA VAL A 126 4.85 7.31 17.78
C VAL A 126 5.34 7.41 16.34
N VAL A 127 6.65 7.35 16.15
CA VAL A 127 7.23 7.18 14.81
C VAL A 127 7.03 5.73 14.41
N GLY A 128 6.17 5.50 13.42
CA GLY A 128 6.04 4.19 12.82
C GLY A 128 7.35 3.79 12.18
N SER A 129 8.11 2.89 12.82
CA SER A 129 9.07 2.11 12.07
C SER A 129 8.26 1.21 11.12
N PRO A 130 8.69 1.04 9.87
CA PRO A 130 7.98 0.20 8.90
C PRO A 130 7.78 -1.26 9.35
N ASP A 131 8.40 -1.66 10.47
CA ASP A 131 8.44 -3.02 11.00
C ASP A 131 7.63 -3.21 12.29
N ALA A 132 7.01 -2.15 12.83
CA ALA A 132 6.55 -2.14 14.21
C ALA A 132 5.30 -2.98 14.51
N ASP A 133 4.60 -3.52 13.50
CA ASP A 133 3.29 -4.15 13.74
C ASP A 133 2.92 -5.27 12.75
N LEU A 134 3.90 -6.06 12.30
CA LEU A 134 3.62 -7.28 11.53
C LEU A 134 3.56 -8.49 12.49
N PRO A 135 2.39 -9.17 12.63
CA PRO A 135 2.27 -10.37 13.46
C PRO A 135 3.06 -11.57 12.90
N TRP A 136 3.56 -11.44 11.68
CA TRP A 136 4.53 -12.32 11.05
C TRP A 136 5.85 -11.55 10.99
N ALA A 137 6.92 -12.15 11.54
CA ALA A 137 8.26 -11.62 11.39
C ALA A 137 8.52 -11.30 9.91
N ARG A 138 9.20 -10.18 9.64
CA ARG A 138 9.74 -9.81 8.32
C ARG A 138 10.07 -11.07 7.55
N PRO A 139 9.69 -11.20 6.27
CA PRO A 139 9.96 -12.41 5.53
C PRO A 139 11.45 -12.65 5.68
N VAL A 140 11.81 -13.71 6.40
CA VAL A 140 13.19 -14.14 6.54
C VAL A 140 13.51 -14.55 5.13
N PHE A 141 14.06 -13.62 4.36
CA PHE A 141 14.66 -13.94 3.09
C PHE A 141 15.68 -14.99 3.46
N TYR A 142 15.40 -16.24 3.08
CA TYR A 142 16.41 -17.27 3.05
C TYR A 142 17.58 -16.63 2.34
N ASP A 143 18.63 -16.35 3.10
CA ASP A 143 19.83 -15.79 2.54
C ASP A 143 20.21 -16.69 1.37
N LEU A 144 20.40 -16.11 0.18
CA LEU A 144 20.54 -16.90 -1.05
C LEU A 144 21.54 -18.03 -0.78
N PRO A 145 21.17 -19.29 -1.09
CA PRO A 145 22.03 -20.43 -0.76
C PRO A 145 23.40 -20.20 -1.35
N VAL A 146 24.41 -20.10 -0.47
CA VAL A 146 25.80 -19.91 -0.88
C VAL A 146 26.35 -21.25 -1.32
N ASN A 147 26.85 -21.31 -2.56
CA ASN A 147 27.53 -22.49 -3.04
C ASN A 147 28.93 -22.56 -2.42
N VAL A 148 29.11 -23.46 -1.45
CA VAL A 148 30.39 -23.68 -0.75
C VAL A 148 31.51 -24.09 -1.70
N ASN A 149 31.21 -24.61 -2.90
CA ASN A 149 32.22 -24.98 -3.90
C ASN A 149 32.76 -23.78 -4.68
N LEU A 150 32.01 -22.67 -4.72
CA LEU A 150 32.40 -21.44 -5.43
C LEU A 150 32.77 -20.30 -4.48
N ALA A 151 32.27 -20.35 -3.25
CA ALA A 151 32.45 -19.28 -2.27
C ALA A 151 33.92 -19.09 -1.87
N SER A 152 34.29 -17.84 -1.56
CA SER A 152 35.59 -17.53 -0.96
C SER A 152 35.63 -17.92 0.52
N ALA A 153 36.82 -18.10 1.08
CA ALA A 153 36.97 -18.37 2.52
C ALA A 153 36.35 -17.26 3.39
N ALA A 154 36.47 -15.99 2.98
CA ALA A 154 35.86 -14.87 3.68
C ALA A 154 34.32 -14.94 3.68
N THR A 155 33.73 -15.35 2.55
CA THR A 155 32.28 -15.54 2.42
C THR A 155 31.80 -16.70 3.28
N ILE A 156 32.51 -17.82 3.30
CA ILE A 156 32.17 -18.99 4.14
C ILE A 156 32.24 -18.59 5.62
N ARG A 157 33.27 -17.84 6.01
CA ARG A 157 33.44 -17.34 7.37
C ARG A 157 32.27 -16.49 7.85
N SER A 158 31.88 -15.47 7.07
CA SER A 158 30.83 -14.53 7.46
C SER A 158 29.43 -15.16 7.42
N ARG A 159 29.16 -16.07 6.48
CA ARG A 159 27.86 -16.72 6.33
C ARG A 159 27.62 -17.80 7.37
N PHE A 160 28.62 -18.64 7.62
CA PHE A 160 28.47 -19.82 8.49
C PHE A 160 29.07 -19.62 9.88
N ASN A 161 29.58 -18.42 10.19
CA ASN A 161 30.17 -18.05 11.47
C ASN A 161 31.27 -19.02 11.95
N VAL A 162 32.15 -19.42 11.03
CA VAL A 162 33.27 -20.35 11.29
C VAL A 162 34.59 -19.61 11.50
N THR A 163 35.63 -20.29 11.98
CA THR A 163 36.98 -19.71 12.10
C THR A 163 37.67 -19.60 10.74
N GLN A 164 38.63 -18.67 10.61
CA GLN A 164 39.42 -18.50 9.38
C GLN A 164 40.13 -19.79 8.96
N ARG A 165 40.74 -20.49 9.92
CA ARG A 165 41.46 -21.75 9.69
C ARG A 165 40.55 -22.84 9.10
N LEU A 166 39.30 -22.93 9.56
CA LEU A 166 38.34 -23.89 9.03
C LEU A 166 37.83 -23.50 7.64
N ALA A 167 37.59 -22.21 7.41
CA ALA A 167 37.19 -21.71 6.09
C ALA A 167 38.27 -21.97 5.03
N ASP A 168 39.54 -21.76 5.37
CA ASP A 168 40.68 -22.03 4.48
C ASP A 168 40.81 -23.53 4.20
N TRP A 169 40.63 -24.37 5.23
CA TRP A 169 40.65 -25.83 5.07
C TRP A 169 39.54 -26.32 4.11
N LEU A 170 38.32 -25.78 4.21
CA LEU A 170 37.21 -26.13 3.31
C LEU A 170 37.48 -25.75 1.84
N VAL A 171 38.15 -24.62 1.62
CA VAL A 171 38.51 -24.16 0.27
C VAL A 171 39.63 -25.03 -0.34
N VAL A 172 40.60 -25.47 0.47
CA VAL A 172 41.65 -26.40 0.03
C VAL A 172 41.10 -27.81 -0.19
N GLY A 173 40.21 -28.28 0.70
CA GLY A 173 39.63 -29.63 0.65
C GLY A 173 38.60 -29.87 -0.45
N ARG A 174 38.23 -28.88 -1.26
CA ARG A 174 37.30 -29.05 -2.39
C ARG A 174 37.98 -29.18 -3.75
N SER A 175 39.31 -29.00 -3.84
CA SER A 175 40.05 -29.03 -5.12
C SER A 175 40.52 -30.44 -5.54
N PHE A 176 39.67 -31.46 -5.36
CA PHE A 176 39.97 -32.86 -5.71
C PHE A 176 39.44 -33.24 -7.08
#